data_AF-A0A8T5F9I5-F1
#
_entry.id   AF-A0A8T5F9I5-F1
#
_cell.length_a   1.000
_cell.length_b   1.000
_cell.length_c   1.000
_cell.angle_alpha   90.00
_cell.angle_beta   90.00
_cell.angle_gamma   90.00
#
_symmetry.space_group_name_H-M   'P 1'
#
loop_
_entity.id
_entity.type
_entity.pdbx_description
1 polymer ?
#
loop_
_entity_poly.entity_id
_entity_poly.type
_entity_poly.pdbx_seq_one_letter_code
_entity_poly.pdbx_strand_id
1 'polypeptide(L)'
;MPSFHKTWARQESAGISDKFRDTLKPQGALKPRIQNAVNKLQAQTSKMDSMLGKLEQRDQQLFQRVVTAVQNHDKSASTVLSNELAEVRKVKKMLGGARMSLEQVQLRLSTIHDLGDAMVAIGPAMG
;
A
#
# COMPACT_ATOMS: atom_id res chain seq x y z
N MET A 1 3.33 18.38 -27.55
CA MET A 1 3.35 18.12 -26.09
C MET A 1 4.79 18.14 -25.53
N PRO A 2 5.51 19.28 -25.54
CA PRO A 2 6.93 19.30 -25.15
C PRO A 2 7.20 19.33 -23.63
N SER A 3 6.17 19.60 -22.81
CA SER A 3 6.36 19.86 -21.37
C SER A 3 6.46 18.61 -20.49
N PHE A 4 5.97 17.44 -20.94
CA PHE A 4 5.90 16.22 -20.09
C PHE A 4 7.29 15.64 -19.77
N HIS A 5 8.18 15.58 -20.77
CA HIS A 5 9.55 15.10 -20.60
C HIS A 5 10.30 15.89 -19.50
N LYS A 6 10.11 17.21 -19.47
CA LYS A 6 10.73 18.10 -18.47
C LYS A 6 10.21 17.85 -17.04
N THR A 7 8.96 17.42 -16.88
CA THR A 7 8.36 17.12 -15.55
C THR A 7 8.66 15.69 -15.08
N TRP A 8 8.90 14.76 -16.00
CA TRP A 8 9.18 13.34 -15.72
C TRP A 8 10.56 13.10 -15.12
N ALA A 9 11.60 13.70 -15.71
CA ALA A 9 13.01 13.39 -15.43
C ALA A 9 13.89 14.62 -15.09
N ARG A 10 13.29 15.78 -14.75
CA ARG A 10 13.98 17.08 -14.58
C ARG A 10 15.42 16.97 -14.02
N GLN A 11 16.41 17.18 -14.89
CA GLN A 11 17.82 17.26 -14.55
C GLN A 11 18.42 18.45 -15.34
N GLU A 12 18.27 19.68 -14.85
CA GLU A 12 18.96 20.87 -15.38
C GLU A 12 19.36 21.85 -14.26
N SER A 13 20.55 22.42 -14.42
CA SER A 13 21.42 23.17 -13.51
C SER A 13 20.82 24.35 -12.76
N ALA A 14 21.29 24.55 -11.53
CA ALA A 14 20.93 25.66 -10.64
C ALA A 14 21.33 27.04 -11.20
N GLY A 15 20.35 27.95 -11.29
CA GLY A 15 20.55 29.40 -11.45
C GLY A 15 20.05 30.13 -10.20
N ILE A 16 20.91 30.97 -9.62
CA ILE A 16 20.71 31.64 -8.32
C ILE A 16 19.48 32.59 -8.30
N SER A 17 18.92 32.95 -9.45
CA SER A 17 17.73 33.82 -9.57
C SER A 17 16.39 33.14 -9.29
N ASP A 18 16.31 31.81 -9.17
CA ASP A 18 15.04 31.09 -8.96
C ASP A 18 14.64 30.93 -7.47
N LYS A 19 15.51 31.27 -6.52
CA LYS A 19 15.29 31.09 -5.06
C LYS A 19 14.21 32.00 -4.45
N PHE A 20 13.68 32.97 -5.21
CA PHE A 20 12.63 33.88 -4.73
C PHE A 20 11.20 33.43 -5.08
N ARG A 21 11.01 32.28 -5.76
CA ARG A 21 9.69 31.64 -6.00
C ARG A 21 9.46 30.42 -5.10
N ASP A 22 10.19 30.29 -4.00
CA ASP A 22 10.25 29.09 -3.15
C ASP A 22 9.01 28.83 -2.26
N THR A 23 7.99 29.70 -2.27
CA THR A 23 6.75 29.49 -1.50
C THR A 23 5.66 28.75 -2.27
N LEU A 24 5.87 28.46 -3.56
CA LEU A 24 4.97 27.62 -4.38
C LEU A 24 5.78 26.45 -4.97
N LYS A 25 6.20 25.56 -4.07
CA LYS A 25 7.01 24.36 -4.32
C LYS A 25 6.54 23.62 -5.60
N PRO A 26 7.33 23.60 -6.70
CA PRO A 26 7.13 22.58 -7.71
C PRO A 26 7.54 21.27 -7.05
N GLN A 27 6.57 20.42 -6.71
CA GLN A 27 6.86 19.10 -6.19
C GLN A 27 7.84 18.42 -7.19
N GLY A 28 8.97 17.90 -6.69
CA GLY A 28 10.08 17.40 -7.53
C GLY A 28 9.67 16.36 -8.59
N ALA A 29 10.64 15.93 -9.43
CA ALA A 29 10.40 15.06 -10.58
C ALA A 29 9.45 13.88 -10.28
N LEU A 30 8.55 13.59 -11.22
CA LEU A 30 7.43 12.67 -10.98
C LEU A 30 7.90 11.22 -10.76
N LYS A 31 8.89 10.78 -11.54
CA LYS A 31 9.46 9.42 -11.49
C LYS A 31 9.95 9.00 -10.09
N PRO A 32 10.86 9.73 -9.41
CA PRO A 32 11.32 9.35 -8.08
C PRO A 32 10.21 9.39 -7.02
N ARG A 33 9.17 10.22 -7.19
CA ARG A 33 8.03 10.25 -6.27
C ARG A 33 7.14 9.02 -6.42
N ILE A 34 6.88 8.60 -7.65
CA ILE A 34 6.15 7.35 -7.94
C ILE A 34 6.93 6.16 -7.40
N GLN A 35 8.24 6.08 -7.67
CA GLN A 35 9.08 4.98 -7.16
C GLN A 35 9.08 4.92 -5.62
N ASN A 36 9.22 6.08 -4.96
CA ASN A 36 9.15 6.15 -3.50
C ASN A 36 7.78 5.72 -2.96
N ALA A 37 6.69 6.06 -3.66
CA ALA A 37 5.35 5.62 -3.29
C ALA A 37 5.19 4.10 -3.44
N VAL A 38 5.65 3.52 -4.55
CA VAL A 38 5.64 2.06 -4.79
C VAL A 38 6.40 1.32 -3.69
N ASN A 39 7.62 1.77 -3.37
CA ASN A 39 8.43 1.15 -2.31
C ASN A 39 7.74 1.20 -0.94
N LYS A 40 7.09 2.32 -0.61
CA LYS A 40 6.33 2.47 0.64
C LYS A 40 5.10 1.56 0.66
N LEU A 41 4.36 1.46 -0.44
CA LEU A 41 3.19 0.58 -0.56
C LEU A 41 3.58 -0.89 -0.41
N GLN A 42 4.70 -1.30 -1.02
CA GLN A 42 5.21 -2.66 -0.88
C GLN A 42 5.57 -2.98 0.58
N ALA A 43 6.26 -2.06 1.27
CA ALA A 43 6.58 -2.24 2.69
C ALA A 43 5.33 -2.35 3.58
N GLN A 44 4.29 -1.54 3.32
CA GLN A 44 3.03 -1.65 4.06
C GLN A 44 2.28 -2.95 3.74
N THR A 45 2.30 -3.40 2.49
CA THR A 45 1.69 -4.67 2.07
C THR A 45 2.32 -5.84 2.81
N SER A 46 3.66 -5.94 2.84
CA SER A 46 4.37 -6.99 3.59
C SER A 46 4.06 -6.97 5.09
N LYS A 47 3.90 -5.76 5.66
CA LYS A 47 3.51 -5.60 7.07
C LYS A 47 2.08 -6.11 7.29
N MET A 48 1.15 -5.81 6.39
CA MET A 48 -0.22 -6.31 6.46
C MET A 48 -0.28 -7.84 6.31
N ASP A 49 0.52 -8.44 5.43
CA ASP A 49 0.62 -9.89 5.28
C ASP A 49 1.07 -10.56 6.59
N SER A 50 2.07 -9.96 7.26
CA SER A 50 2.53 -10.42 8.57
C SER A 50 1.43 -10.32 9.65
N MET A 51 0.65 -9.23 9.64
CA MET A 51 -0.46 -9.05 10.58
C MET A 51 -1.63 -10.01 10.30
N LEU A 52 -1.96 -10.25 9.03
CA LEU A 52 -2.95 -11.23 8.61
C LEU A 52 -2.58 -12.64 9.06
N GLY A 53 -1.30 -13.03 8.93
CA GLY A 53 -0.81 -14.31 9.44
C GLY A 53 -0.98 -14.46 10.96
N LYS A 54 -0.71 -13.40 11.74
CA LYS A 54 -0.94 -13.40 13.19
C LYS A 54 -2.42 -13.49 13.55
N LEU A 55 -3.29 -12.78 12.82
CA LEU A 55 -4.74 -12.86 13.01
C LEU A 55 -5.28 -14.25 12.69
N GLU A 56 -4.74 -14.92 11.67
CA GLU A 56 -5.08 -16.30 11.34
C GLU A 56 -4.70 -17.28 12.46
N GLN A 57 -3.48 -17.18 12.99
CA GLN A 57 -3.05 -18.00 14.12
C GLN A 57 -3.94 -17.78 15.35
N ARG A 58 -4.30 -16.52 15.63
CA ARG A 58 -5.19 -16.18 16.74
C ARG A 58 -6.62 -16.70 16.52
N ASP A 59 -7.13 -16.66 15.29
CA ASP A 59 -8.43 -17.24 14.92
C ASP A 59 -8.47 -18.73 15.25
N GLN A 60 -7.46 -19.48 14.80
CA GLN A 60 -7.38 -20.93 15.03
C GLN A 60 -7.27 -21.28 16.51
N GLN A 61 -6.45 -20.55 17.28
CA GLN A 61 -6.32 -20.74 18.72
C GLN A 61 -7.63 -20.46 19.47
N LEU A 62 -8.31 -19.35 19.15
CA LEU A 62 -9.60 -19.02 19.76
C LEU A 62 -10.67 -20.03 19.40
N PHE A 63 -10.72 -20.46 18.13
CA PHE A 63 -11.65 -21.48 17.67
C PHE A 63 -11.47 -22.79 18.45
N GLN A 64 -10.23 -23.26 18.63
CA GLN A 64 -9.97 -24.47 19.40
C GLN A 64 -10.42 -24.31 20.87
N ARG A 65 -10.20 -23.15 21.48
CA ARG A 65 -10.66 -22.86 22.84
C ARG A 65 -12.19 -22.81 22.95
N VAL A 66 -12.87 -22.28 21.94
CA VAL A 66 -14.35 -22.32 21.86
C VAL A 66 -14.81 -23.77 21.85
N VAL A 67 -14.22 -24.62 21.01
CA VAL A 67 -14.58 -26.05 20.94
C VAL A 67 -14.42 -26.73 22.29
N THR A 68 -13.28 -26.52 22.98
CA THR A 68 -13.05 -27.09 24.31
C THR A 68 -14.05 -26.57 25.35
N ALA A 69 -14.38 -25.28 25.36
CA ALA A 69 -15.37 -24.73 26.28
C ALA A 69 -16.77 -25.32 26.03
N VAL A 70 -17.15 -25.50 24.77
CA VAL A 70 -18.42 -26.15 24.39
C VAL A 70 -18.45 -27.61 24.84
N GLN A 71 -17.37 -28.37 24.64
CA GLN A 71 -17.25 -29.76 25.08
C GLN A 71 -17.36 -29.92 26.59
N ASN A 72 -16.80 -28.97 27.35
CA ASN A 72 -16.88 -28.96 28.81
C ASN A 72 -18.21 -28.41 29.34
N HIS A 73 -19.17 -28.10 28.45
CA HIS A 73 -20.44 -27.45 28.79
C HIS A 73 -20.29 -26.10 29.52
N ASP A 74 -19.14 -25.43 29.38
CA ASP A 74 -18.91 -24.10 29.93
C ASP A 74 -19.48 -23.02 28.98
N LYS A 75 -20.78 -22.77 29.15
CA LYS A 75 -21.53 -21.81 28.33
C LYS A 75 -21.02 -20.36 28.47
N SER A 76 -20.48 -20.00 29.63
CA SER A 76 -19.96 -18.66 29.88
C SER A 76 -18.69 -18.44 29.05
N ALA A 77 -17.71 -19.34 29.20
CA ALA A 77 -16.47 -19.26 28.44
C ALA A 77 -16.70 -19.40 26.94
N SER A 78 -17.58 -20.31 26.50
CA SER A 78 -17.86 -20.50 25.07
C SER A 78 -18.44 -19.22 24.44
N THR A 79 -19.30 -18.50 25.16
CA THR A 79 -19.91 -17.26 24.67
C THR A 79 -18.87 -16.16 24.52
N VAL A 80 -18.05 -15.93 25.55
CA VAL A 80 -17.01 -14.88 25.53
C VAL A 80 -15.97 -15.15 24.45
N LEU A 81 -15.48 -16.39 24.34
CA LEU A 81 -14.48 -16.76 23.35
C LEU A 81 -15.02 -16.69 21.91
N SER A 82 -16.30 -17.01 21.70
CA SER A 82 -16.94 -16.90 20.37
C SER A 82 -17.08 -15.44 19.93
N ASN A 83 -17.37 -14.53 20.85
CA ASN A 83 -17.44 -13.10 20.55
C ASN A 83 -16.06 -12.54 20.16
N GLU A 84 -15.01 -12.89 20.90
CA GLU A 84 -13.63 -12.51 20.56
C GLU A 84 -13.22 -13.09 19.20
N LEU A 85 -13.58 -14.36 18.91
CA LEU A 85 -13.33 -14.97 17.60
C LEU A 85 -14.01 -14.18 16.46
N ALA A 86 -15.25 -13.76 16.66
CA ALA A 86 -15.99 -12.96 15.67
C ALA A 86 -15.31 -11.60 15.40
N GLU A 87 -14.83 -10.92 16.45
CA GLU A 87 -14.10 -9.66 16.31
C GLU A 87 -12.75 -9.85 15.61
N VAL A 88 -11.98 -10.91 15.93
CA VAL A 88 -10.74 -11.25 15.21
C VAL A 88 -11.00 -11.45 13.71
N ARG A 89 -12.07 -12.16 13.35
CA ARG A 89 -12.45 -12.37 11.94
C ARG A 89 -12.84 -11.08 11.23
N LYS A 90 -13.56 -10.19 11.94
CA LYS A 90 -13.95 -8.88 11.41
C LYS A 90 -12.71 -8.02 11.12
N VAL A 91 -11.77 -7.96 12.04
CA VAL A 91 -10.49 -7.24 11.85
C VAL A 91 -9.69 -7.86 10.70
N LYS A 92 -9.60 -9.20 10.63
CA LYS A 92 -8.93 -9.91 9.53
C LYS A 92 -9.54 -9.55 8.17
N LYS A 93 -10.87 -9.53 8.05
CA LYS A 93 -11.57 -9.15 6.81
C LYS A 93 -11.28 -7.70 6.41
N MET A 94 -11.34 -6.78 7.37
CA MET A 94 -11.04 -5.36 7.12
C MET A 94 -9.59 -5.17 6.64
N LEU A 95 -8.64 -5.80 7.33
CA LEU A 95 -7.22 -5.71 6.99
C LEU A 95 -6.93 -6.34 5.62
N GLY A 96 -7.58 -7.47 5.29
CA GLY A 96 -7.48 -8.09 3.96
C GLY A 96 -7.97 -7.18 2.84
N GLY A 97 -9.08 -6.46 3.05
CA GLY A 97 -9.58 -5.47 2.10
C GLY A 97 -8.63 -4.28 1.92
N ALA A 98 -8.04 -3.78 3.01
CA ALA A 98 -7.04 -2.71 2.95
C ALA A 98 -5.77 -3.16 2.19
N ARG A 99 -5.32 -4.38 2.44
CA ARG A 99 -4.18 -5.00 1.75
C ARG A 99 -4.39 -5.10 0.24
N MET A 100 -5.55 -5.62 -0.17
CA MET A 100 -5.94 -5.69 -1.59
C MET A 100 -5.97 -4.29 -2.24
N SER A 101 -6.49 -3.29 -1.52
CA SER A 101 -6.56 -1.92 -2.01
C SER A 101 -5.18 -1.31 -2.23
N LEU A 102 -4.21 -1.55 -1.32
CA LEU A 102 -2.85 -1.07 -1.50
C LEU A 102 -2.14 -1.74 -2.69
N GLU A 103 -2.34 -3.04 -2.90
CA GLU A 103 -1.81 -3.72 -4.08
C GLU A 103 -2.37 -3.15 -5.39
N GLN A 104 -3.67 -2.87 -5.42
CA GLN A 104 -4.29 -2.28 -6.60
C GLN A 104 -3.69 -0.91 -6.92
N VAL A 105 -3.43 -0.08 -5.90
CA VAL A 105 -2.77 1.22 -6.07
C VAL A 105 -1.33 1.04 -6.53
N GLN A 106 -0.60 0.08 -5.95
CA GLN A 106 0.78 -0.22 -6.34
C GLN A 106 0.86 -0.60 -7.83
N LEU A 107 -0.01 -1.51 -8.29
CA LEU A 107 -0.07 -1.93 -9.71
C LEU A 107 -0.32 -0.74 -10.64
N ARG A 108 -1.27 0.14 -10.30
CA ARG A 108 -1.56 1.35 -11.11
C ARG A 108 -0.36 2.30 -11.17
N LEU A 109 0.34 2.50 -10.05
CA LEU A 109 1.53 3.34 -10.01
C LEU A 109 2.68 2.75 -10.85
N SER A 110 2.86 1.42 -10.84
CA SER A 110 3.82 0.74 -11.71
C SER A 110 3.45 0.91 -13.20
N THR A 111 2.18 0.77 -13.58
CA THR A 111 1.76 1.03 -14.97
C THR A 111 2.02 2.49 -15.40
N ILE A 112 1.75 3.46 -14.52
CA ILE A 112 2.06 4.88 -14.79
C ILE A 112 3.57 5.09 -14.91
N HIS A 113 4.36 4.40 -14.09
CA HIS A 113 5.82 4.40 -14.18
C HIS A 113 6.30 3.94 -15.57
N ASP A 114 5.83 2.77 -16.00
CA ASP A 114 6.26 2.14 -17.26
C ASP A 114 5.82 2.96 -18.49
N LEU A 115 4.61 3.52 -18.45
CA LEU A 115 4.12 4.42 -19.51
C LEU A 115 4.97 5.69 -19.63
N GLY A 116 5.37 6.29 -18.50
CA GLY A 116 6.21 7.48 -18.51
C GLY A 116 7.58 7.21 -19.10
N ASP A 117 8.18 6.06 -18.79
CA ASP A 117 9.46 5.63 -19.38
C ASP A 117 9.33 5.34 -20.89
N ALA A 118 8.25 4.68 -21.33
CA ALA A 118 7.99 4.45 -22.75
C ALA A 118 7.80 5.76 -23.55
N MET A 119 7.12 6.76 -22.98
CA MET A 119 6.96 8.07 -23.63
C MET A 119 8.29 8.80 -23.82
N VAL A 120 9.23 8.67 -22.89
CA VAL A 120 10.58 9.24 -23.05
C VAL A 120 11.35 8.53 -24.16
N ALA A 121 11.20 7.20 -24.27
CA ALA A 121 11.90 6.40 -25.28
C ALA A 121 11.38 6.66 -26.71
N ILE A 122 10.05 6.81 -26.88
CA ILE A 122 9.42 6.94 -28.21
C ILE A 122 9.28 8.41 -28.64
N GLY A 123 9.30 9.35 -27.70
CA GLY A 123 9.19 10.79 -27.97
C GLY A 123 10.08 11.32 -29.10
N PRO A 124 11.37 10.96 -29.19
CA PRO A 124 12.26 11.39 -30.27
C PRO A 124 11.91 10.84 -31.66
N ALA A 125 11.19 9.71 -31.74
CA ALA A 125 10.77 9.10 -33.01
C ALA A 125 9.41 9.61 -33.50
N MET A 126 8.67 10.35 -32.66
CA MET A 126 7.37 10.95 -32.99
C MET A 126 7.46 12.45 -33.32
N GLY A 127 8.67 12.99 -33.44
CA GLY A 127 8.95 14.39 -33.80
C GLY A 127 9.32 14.57 -35.25
#